data_AF-A0A2M8NT04-F1
#
_entry.id   AF-A0A2M8NT04-F1
#
_cell.length_a   1.000
_cell.length_b   1.000
_cell.length_c   1.000
_cell.angle_alpha   90.00
_cell.angle_beta   90.00
_cell.angle_gamma   90.00
#
_symmetry.space_group_name_H-M   'P 1'
#
loop_
_entity.id
_entity.type
_entity.pdbx_description
1 polymer ?
#
loop_
_entity_poly.entity_id
_entity_poly.type
_entity_poly.pdbx_seq_one_letter_code
_entity_poly.pdbx_strand_id
1 'polypeptide(L)'
;MKAGQLAKWLNIGRSTITSWTTGDYQEFFSPGARGGGGQDRHFTETDVRIMRFIAESRRRNTPVEEIVIALQGMRANNWAGLPPMPDAPPTAEFPIVPAAAADAQLDAERRAFLREIAVLQQRVEQLERQLREEQAARRDEIERLLREREEMRAALAAAETELRLWQKGRLRPLDES
;
A
#
# COMPACT_ATOMS: atom_id res chain seq x y z
N MET A 1 -19.80 22.83 18.28
CA MET A 1 -18.40 22.40 18.51
C MET A 1 -17.43 23.40 17.88
N LYS A 2 -16.28 23.71 18.51
CA LYS A 2 -15.27 24.63 17.94
C LYS A 2 -14.33 23.90 16.95
N ALA A 3 -13.79 24.61 15.97
CA ALA A 3 -12.86 24.05 14.97
C ALA A 3 -11.66 23.29 15.58
N GLY A 4 -11.05 23.84 16.64
CA GLY A 4 -9.91 23.20 17.30
C GLY A 4 -10.27 21.89 18.01
N GLN A 5 -11.49 21.78 18.53
CA GLN A 5 -12.00 20.55 19.13
C GLN A 5 -12.31 19.51 18.05
N LEU A 6 -12.94 19.93 16.94
CA LEU A 6 -13.24 19.07 15.81
C LEU A 6 -11.97 18.49 15.15
N ALA A 7 -10.90 19.29 15.04
CA ALA A 7 -9.60 18.86 14.53
C ALA A 7 -9.03 17.69 15.33
N LYS A 8 -9.07 17.80 16.67
CA LYS A 8 -8.63 16.73 17.58
C LYS A 8 -9.55 15.51 17.48
N TRP A 9 -10.86 15.75 17.44
CA TRP A 9 -11.88 14.69 17.41
C TRP A 9 -11.76 13.80 16.17
N LEU A 10 -11.51 14.38 15.00
CA LEU A 10 -11.41 13.64 13.73
C LEU A 10 -9.97 13.30 13.34
N ASN A 11 -8.98 13.71 14.14
CA ASN A 11 -7.55 13.62 13.83
C ASN A 11 -7.22 14.18 12.43
N ILE A 12 -7.65 15.43 12.18
CA ILE A 12 -7.40 16.17 10.94
C ILE A 12 -6.82 17.56 11.25
N GLY A 13 -6.04 18.11 10.33
CA GLY A 13 -5.45 19.44 10.48
C GLY A 13 -6.51 20.56 10.52
N ARG A 14 -6.26 21.63 11.29
CA ARG A 14 -7.14 22.82 11.29
C ARG A 14 -7.22 23.48 9.91
N SER A 15 -6.12 23.46 9.16
CA SER A 15 -6.09 23.95 7.78
C SER A 15 -7.01 23.15 6.86
N THR A 16 -7.10 21.83 7.05
CA THR A 16 -8.00 20.94 6.32
C THR A 16 -9.47 21.29 6.59
N ILE A 17 -9.83 21.51 7.86
CA ILE A 17 -11.17 21.96 8.24
C ILE A 17 -11.52 23.28 7.56
N THR A 18 -10.61 24.26 7.58
CA THR A 18 -10.81 25.54 6.89
C THR A 18 -10.99 25.32 5.39
N SER A 19 -10.08 24.59 4.75
CA SER A 19 -10.12 24.31 3.31
C SER A 19 -11.42 23.65 2.87
N TRP A 20 -11.92 22.67 3.62
CA TRP A 20 -13.17 21.98 3.26
C TRP A 20 -14.42 22.82 3.52
N THR A 21 -14.42 23.63 4.58
CA THR A 21 -15.57 24.48 4.92
C THR A 21 -15.70 25.72 4.06
N THR A 22 -14.64 26.16 3.38
CA THR A 22 -14.64 27.31 2.47
C THR A 22 -14.42 26.95 1.00
N GLY A 23 -14.14 25.68 0.70
CA GLY A 23 -13.86 25.19 -0.65
C GLY A 23 -14.96 24.28 -1.17
N ASP A 24 -14.56 23.15 -1.76
CA ASP A 24 -15.41 22.24 -2.55
C ASP A 24 -16.64 21.70 -1.82
N TYR A 25 -16.64 21.73 -0.49
CA TYR A 25 -17.73 21.20 0.34
C TYR A 25 -18.53 22.29 1.08
N GLN A 26 -18.26 23.57 0.81
CA GLN A 26 -18.83 24.70 1.55
C GLN A 26 -20.37 24.64 1.62
N GLU A 27 -21.03 24.24 0.53
CA GLU A 27 -22.49 24.24 0.42
C GLU A 27 -23.20 23.25 1.38
N PHE A 28 -22.50 22.22 1.83
CA PHE A 28 -23.03 21.17 2.71
C PHE A 28 -22.96 21.56 4.19
N PHE A 29 -22.11 22.52 4.53
CA PHE A 29 -21.92 22.98 5.91
C PHE A 29 -22.91 24.07 6.30
N SER A 30 -23.24 24.12 7.58
CA SER A 30 -24.04 25.20 8.17
C SER A 30 -23.34 26.57 8.04
N PRO A 31 -24.07 27.70 8.06
CA PRO A 31 -23.47 29.03 7.98
C PRO A 31 -22.38 29.29 9.03
N GLY A 32 -22.56 28.77 10.26
CA GLY A 32 -21.60 28.90 11.35
C GLY A 32 -20.30 28.10 11.14
N ALA A 33 -20.35 27.01 10.37
CA ALA A 33 -19.19 26.16 10.10
C ALA A 33 -18.27 26.74 9.00
N ARG A 34 -18.84 27.49 8.04
CA ARG A 34 -18.11 28.11 6.93
C ARG A 34 -17.09 29.15 7.42
N GLY A 35 -17.45 29.87 8.48
CA GLY A 35 -16.67 30.99 9.00
C GLY A 35 -16.70 32.20 8.06
N GLY A 36 -16.48 33.39 8.62
CA GLY A 36 -16.53 34.65 7.88
C GLY A 36 -16.56 35.85 8.83
N GLY A 37 -16.10 37.02 8.36
CA GLY A 37 -16.22 38.28 9.10
C GLY A 37 -15.47 38.34 10.45
N GLY A 38 -14.37 37.58 10.60
CA GLY A 38 -13.59 37.54 11.85
C GLY A 38 -14.21 36.70 12.98
N GLN A 39 -15.28 35.95 12.71
CA GLN A 39 -15.92 35.08 13.69
C GLN A 39 -15.30 33.67 13.73
N ASP A 40 -15.32 33.09 14.93
CA ASP A 40 -14.94 31.69 15.17
C ASP A 40 -15.89 30.72 14.47
N ARG A 41 -15.35 29.62 13.93
CA ARG A 41 -16.16 28.56 13.31
C ARG A 41 -16.84 27.68 14.36
N HIS A 42 -18.14 27.50 14.19
CA HIS A 42 -18.98 26.65 15.03
C HIS A 42 -19.66 25.55 14.21
N PHE A 43 -19.41 24.30 14.59
CA PHE A 43 -19.92 23.11 13.91
C PHE A 43 -21.10 22.51 14.67
N THR A 44 -22.19 22.24 13.95
CA THR A 44 -23.32 21.44 14.41
C THR A 44 -22.97 19.95 14.38
N GLU A 45 -23.81 19.10 14.97
CA GLU A 45 -23.62 17.63 14.92
C GLU A 45 -23.60 17.12 13.47
N THR A 46 -24.51 17.60 12.64
CA THR A 46 -24.56 17.27 11.21
C THR A 46 -23.26 17.66 10.51
N ASP A 47 -22.72 18.85 10.80
CA ASP A 47 -21.43 19.29 10.22
C ASP A 47 -20.28 18.34 10.62
N VAL A 48 -20.27 17.83 11.86
CA VAL A 48 -19.26 16.85 12.30
C VAL A 48 -19.40 15.54 11.55
N ARG A 49 -20.62 15.04 11.35
CA ARG A 49 -20.89 13.80 10.61
C ARG A 49 -20.52 13.95 9.13
N ILE A 50 -20.78 15.11 8.51
CA ILE A 50 -20.33 15.44 7.15
C ILE A 50 -18.79 15.46 7.10
N MET A 51 -18.13 16.11 8.05
CA MET A 51 -16.67 16.18 8.12
C MET A 51 -16.04 14.79 8.27
N ARG A 52 -16.65 13.91 9.08
CA ARG A 52 -16.24 12.50 9.22
C ARG A 52 -16.38 11.75 7.90
N PHE A 53 -17.51 11.89 7.22
CA PHE A 53 -17.74 11.24 5.92
C PHE A 53 -16.70 11.64 4.88
N ILE A 54 -16.40 12.95 4.79
CA ILE A 54 -15.37 13.48 3.88
C ILE A 54 -14.00 12.91 4.25
N ALA A 55 -13.64 12.92 5.54
CA ALA A 55 -12.36 12.40 6.00
C ALA A 55 -12.18 10.91 5.68
N GLU A 56 -13.19 10.08 5.92
CA GLU A 56 -13.17 8.65 5.59
C GLU A 56 -13.09 8.40 4.08
N SER A 57 -13.82 9.17 3.27
CA SER A 57 -13.80 9.06 1.81
C SER A 57 -12.46 9.48 1.22
N ARG A 58 -11.88 10.58 1.72
CA ARG A 58 -10.54 11.03 1.31
C ARG A 58 -9.44 10.04 1.71
N ARG A 59 -9.55 9.37 2.87
CA ARG A 59 -8.63 8.29 3.26
C ARG A 59 -8.71 7.08 2.34
N ARG A 60 -9.86 6.84 1.69
CA ARG A 60 -10.05 5.79 0.69
C ARG A 60 -9.69 6.24 -0.73
N ASN A 61 -9.09 7.42 -0.89
CA ASN A 61 -8.77 8.04 -2.18
C ASN A 61 -9.99 8.26 -3.09
N THR A 62 -11.18 8.44 -2.51
CA THR A 62 -12.39 8.78 -3.30
C THR A 62 -12.22 10.16 -3.96
N PRO A 63 -12.49 10.30 -5.28
CA PRO A 63 -12.50 11.57 -5.98
C PRO A 63 -13.44 12.59 -5.34
N VAL A 64 -13.14 13.89 -5.48
CA VAL A 64 -13.92 14.96 -4.84
C VAL A 64 -15.35 14.99 -5.38
N GLU A 65 -15.51 14.77 -6.68
CA GLU A 65 -16.77 14.79 -7.40
C GLU A 65 -17.71 13.69 -6.89
N GLU A 66 -17.18 12.48 -6.66
CA GLU A 66 -17.95 11.37 -6.11
C GLU A 66 -18.40 11.64 -4.67
N ILE A 67 -17.54 12.28 -3.86
CA ILE A 67 -17.89 12.69 -2.49
C ILE A 67 -19.03 13.71 -2.52
N VAL A 68 -18.96 14.69 -3.43
CA VAL A 68 -20.01 15.71 -3.60
C VAL A 68 -21.33 15.08 -4.02
N ILE A 69 -21.32 14.17 -5.00
CA ILE A 69 -22.52 13.44 -5.45
C ILE A 69 -23.13 12.65 -4.28
N ALA A 70 -22.31 11.95 -3.49
CA ALA A 70 -22.77 11.21 -2.33
C ALA A 70 -23.39 12.14 -1.27
N LEU A 71 -22.76 13.28 -0.98
CA LEU A 71 -23.28 14.28 -0.03
C LEU A 71 -24.60 14.89 -0.51
N GLN A 72 -24.76 15.14 -1.81
CA GLN A 72 -26.02 15.61 -2.39
C GLN A 72 -27.14 14.57 -2.21
N GLY A 73 -26.85 13.30 -2.50
CA GLY A 73 -27.80 12.20 -2.27
C GLY A 73 -28.19 12.06 -0.80
N MET A 74 -27.23 12.17 0.11
CA MET A 74 -27.51 12.15 1.55
C MET A 74 -28.33 13.37 2.00
N ARG A 75 -28.02 14.57 1.49
CA ARG A 75 -28.78 15.79 1.78
C ARG A 75 -30.24 15.68 1.34
N ALA A 76 -30.49 15.12 0.16
CA ALA A 76 -31.84 14.88 -0.34
C ALA A 76 -32.62 13.90 0.55
N ASN A 77 -31.93 12.96 1.21
CA ASN A 77 -32.51 12.01 2.15
C ASN A 77 -32.31 12.41 3.63
N ASN A 78 -32.40 13.71 3.94
CA ASN A 78 -32.31 14.25 5.30
C ASN A 78 -31.08 13.74 6.11
N TRP A 79 -29.95 13.54 5.43
CA TRP A 79 -28.70 13.07 6.01
C TRP A 79 -28.75 11.67 6.64
N ALA A 80 -29.72 10.84 6.28
CA ALA A 80 -29.88 9.49 6.81
C ALA A 80 -28.65 8.58 6.54
N GLY A 81 -27.92 8.83 5.44
CA GLY A 81 -26.72 8.07 5.07
C GLY A 81 -25.41 8.53 5.71
N LEU A 82 -25.42 9.59 6.52
CA LEU A 82 -24.19 10.04 7.19
C LEU A 82 -23.73 9.03 8.25
N PRO A 83 -22.42 8.83 8.42
CA PRO A 83 -21.89 7.98 9.47
C PRO A 83 -22.37 8.45 10.85
N PRO A 84 -22.40 7.55 11.85
CA PRO A 84 -22.76 7.95 13.21
C PRO A 84 -21.80 9.04 13.71
N MET A 85 -22.26 9.81 14.70
CA MET A 85 -21.39 10.77 15.39
C MET A 85 -20.15 10.01 15.91
N PRO A 86 -18.92 10.48 15.62
CA PRO A 86 -17.72 9.87 16.17
C PRO A 86 -17.77 9.93 17.69
N ASP A 87 -17.37 8.84 18.35
CA ASP A 87 -17.22 8.82 19.80
C ASP A 87 -16.34 10.00 20.21
N ALA A 88 -16.73 10.68 21.29
CA ALA A 88 -15.90 11.75 21.83
C ALA A 88 -14.49 11.20 22.01
N PRO A 89 -13.43 11.90 21.54
CA PRO A 89 -12.09 11.53 21.95
C PRO A 89 -12.17 11.46 23.47
N PRO A 90 -11.62 10.40 24.10
CA PRO A 90 -11.63 10.30 25.55
C PRO A 90 -11.21 11.66 26.05
N THR A 91 -12.06 12.30 26.87
CA THR A 91 -11.80 13.60 27.48
C THR A 91 -10.52 13.44 28.27
N ALA A 92 -9.40 13.59 27.57
CA ALA A 92 -8.11 13.59 28.15
C ALA A 92 -8.02 14.96 28.82
N GLU A 93 -8.53 15.04 30.06
CA GLU A 93 -7.53 15.18 31.12
C GLU A 93 -6.50 14.12 30.77
N PHE A 94 -5.45 14.51 30.04
CA PHE A 94 -4.31 13.63 29.91
C PHE A 94 -4.00 13.29 31.36
N PRO A 95 -4.13 12.02 31.81
CA PRO A 95 -3.43 11.67 33.02
C PRO A 95 -2.02 12.15 32.71
N ILE A 96 -1.51 13.09 33.50
CA ILE A 96 -0.10 13.44 33.43
C ILE A 96 0.56 12.12 33.80
N VAL A 97 0.83 11.30 32.79
CA VAL A 97 1.58 10.07 32.94
C VAL A 97 2.91 10.60 33.46
N PRO A 98 3.32 10.23 34.68
CA PRO A 98 4.60 10.67 35.21
C PRO A 98 5.64 10.38 34.12
N ALA A 99 6.47 11.37 33.76
CA ALA A 99 7.35 11.26 32.57
C ALA A 99 8.08 9.91 32.50
N ALA A 100 8.50 9.37 33.66
CA ALA A 100 9.10 8.06 33.81
C ALA A 100 8.26 6.87 33.27
N ALA A 101 6.93 6.89 33.38
CA ALA A 101 6.06 5.82 32.88
C ALA A 101 5.79 5.94 31.37
N ALA A 102 5.75 7.17 30.84
CA ALA A 102 5.67 7.41 29.40
C ALA A 102 6.99 7.04 28.69
N ASP A 103 8.12 7.40 29.29
CA ASP A 103 9.45 7.05 28.79
C ASP A 103 9.67 5.53 28.82
N ALA A 104 9.23 4.84 29.87
CA ALA A 104 9.34 3.38 29.96
C ALA A 104 8.51 2.66 28.88
N GLN A 105 7.32 3.16 28.55
CA GLN A 105 6.51 2.61 27.46
C GLN A 105 7.15 2.88 26.09
N LEU A 106 7.61 4.11 25.84
CA LEU A 106 8.30 4.47 24.60
C LEU A 106 9.58 3.66 24.39
N ASP A 107 10.34 3.39 25.46
CA ASP A 107 11.54 2.55 25.40
C ASP A 107 11.21 1.07 25.18
N ALA A 108 10.08 0.59 25.70
CA ALA A 108 9.62 -0.77 25.45
C ALA A 108 9.19 -0.94 23.98
N GLU A 109 8.44 0.02 23.44
CA GLU A 109 8.02 0.06 22.04
C GLU A 109 9.23 0.18 21.11
N ARG A 110 10.16 1.10 21.41
CA ARG A 110 11.40 1.25 20.64
C ARG A 110 12.21 -0.04 20.60
N ARG A 111 12.33 -0.74 21.74
CA ARG A 111 13.01 -2.04 21.79
C ARG A 111 12.25 -3.12 21.01
N ALA A 112 10.92 -3.09 21.00
CA ALA A 112 10.13 -4.02 20.20
C ALA A 112 10.35 -3.78 18.69
N PHE A 113 10.29 -2.53 18.24
CA PHE A 113 10.55 -2.18 16.85
C PHE A 113 11.97 -2.50 16.42
N LEU A 114 12.98 -2.25 17.26
CA LEU A 114 14.36 -2.61 16.94
C LEU A 114 14.55 -4.13 16.79
N ARG A 115 13.86 -4.95 17.59
CA ARG A 115 13.87 -6.40 17.42
C ARG A 115 13.19 -6.82 16.12
N GLU A 116 12.06 -6.23 15.80
CA GLU A 116 11.34 -6.52 14.56
C GLU A 116 12.18 -6.14 13.33
N ILE A 117 12.82 -4.97 13.36
CA ILE A 117 13.76 -4.53 12.31
C ILE A 117 14.90 -5.53 12.16
N ALA A 118 15.51 -5.99 13.27
CA ALA A 118 16.59 -6.96 13.22
C ALA A 118 16.16 -8.30 12.59
N VAL A 119 14.95 -8.79 12.94
CA VAL A 119 14.38 -10.01 12.34
C VAL A 119 14.12 -9.82 10.85
N LEU A 120 13.57 -8.67 10.44
CA LEU A 120 13.32 -8.36 9.04
C LEU A 120 14.63 -8.25 8.25
N GLN A 121 15.67 -7.64 8.82
CA GLN A 121 17.00 -7.55 8.21
C GLN A 121 17.60 -8.95 7.99
N GLN A 122 17.54 -9.83 8.99
CA GLN A 122 17.98 -11.22 8.84
C GLN A 122 17.20 -11.97 7.76
N ARG A 123 15.89 -11.75 7.67
CA ARG A 123 15.04 -12.35 6.63
C ARG A 123 15.44 -11.87 5.24
N VAL A 124 15.69 -10.57 5.09
CA VAL A 124 16.16 -9.98 3.82
C VAL A 124 17.49 -10.59 3.41
N GLU A 125 18.48 -10.64 4.31
CA GLU A 125 19.79 -11.25 4.03
C GLU A 125 19.69 -12.73 3.66
N GLN A 126 18.78 -13.47 4.30
CA GLN A 126 18.51 -14.87 3.95
C GLN A 126 17.91 -15.00 2.55
N LEU A 127 16.89 -14.20 2.22
CA LEU A 127 16.23 -14.21 0.92
C LEU A 127 17.21 -13.79 -0.20
N GLU A 128 18.06 -12.80 0.04
CA GLU A 128 19.09 -12.39 -0.91
C GLU A 128 20.13 -13.48 -1.15
N ARG A 129 20.50 -14.26 -0.11
CA ARG A 129 21.37 -15.43 -0.28
C ARG A 129 20.69 -16.51 -1.13
N GLN A 130 19.45 -16.87 -0.80
CA GLN A 130 18.67 -17.86 -1.56
C GLN A 130 18.52 -17.45 -3.03
N LEU A 131 18.22 -16.17 -3.29
CA LEU A 131 18.11 -15.66 -4.65
C LEU A 131 19.44 -15.77 -5.41
N ARG A 132 20.57 -15.44 -4.77
CA ARG A 132 21.90 -15.57 -5.39
C ARG A 132 22.25 -17.02 -5.70
N GLU A 133 21.96 -17.94 -4.77
CA GLU A 133 22.18 -19.38 -4.95
C GLU A 133 21.32 -19.92 -6.10
N GLU A 134 20.04 -19.56 -6.16
CA GLU A 134 19.15 -19.99 -7.23
C GLU A 134 19.59 -19.42 -8.59
N GLN A 135 20.00 -18.16 -8.64
CA GLN A 135 20.53 -17.55 -9.86
C GLN A 135 21.85 -18.19 -10.32
N ALA A 136 22.70 -18.63 -9.38
CA ALA A 136 23.92 -19.38 -9.73
C ALA A 136 23.55 -20.75 -10.30
N ALA A 137 22.71 -21.52 -9.60
CA ALA A 137 22.27 -22.84 -10.06
C ALA A 137 21.57 -22.79 -11.44
N ARG A 138 20.71 -21.78 -11.66
CA ARG A 138 20.08 -21.58 -12.97
C ARG A 138 21.09 -21.25 -14.07
N ARG A 139 22.14 -20.49 -13.77
CA ARG A 139 23.19 -20.17 -14.76
C ARG A 139 23.99 -21.42 -15.12
N ASP A 140 24.38 -22.21 -14.12
CA ASP A 140 25.10 -23.46 -14.32
C ASP A 140 24.28 -24.46 -15.14
N GLU A 141 22.97 -24.54 -14.86
CA GLU A 141 22.04 -25.38 -15.61
C GLU A 141 21.87 -24.93 -17.06
N ILE A 142 21.75 -23.61 -17.30
CA ILE A 142 21.72 -23.07 -18.66
C ILE A 142 23.00 -23.43 -19.41
N GLU A 143 24.17 -23.28 -18.77
CA GLU A 143 25.45 -23.62 -19.39
C GLU A 143 25.57 -25.12 -19.70
N ARG A 144 25.09 -25.99 -18.80
CA ARG A 144 25.01 -27.44 -19.04
C ARG A 144 24.12 -27.76 -20.24
N LEU A 145 22.90 -27.22 -20.28
CA LEU A 145 21.95 -27.47 -21.36
C LEU A 145 22.44 -26.92 -22.71
N LEU A 146 23.19 -25.81 -22.71
CA LEU A 146 23.81 -25.28 -23.92
C LEU A 146 24.89 -26.23 -24.45
N ARG A 147 25.75 -26.78 -23.58
CA ARG A 147 26.77 -27.77 -23.97
C ARG A 147 26.13 -29.04 -24.51
N GLU A 148 25.14 -29.60 -23.82
CA GLU A 148 24.40 -30.79 -24.28
C GLU A 148 23.75 -30.54 -25.65
N ARG A 149 23.16 -29.36 -25.86
CA ARG A 149 22.58 -28.98 -27.15
C ARG A 149 23.64 -28.89 -28.26
N GLU A 150 24.84 -28.39 -27.97
CA GLU A 150 25.94 -28.32 -28.93
C GLU A 150 26.46 -29.71 -29.28
N GLU A 151 26.64 -30.59 -28.29
CA GLU A 151 27.03 -31.98 -28.50
C GLU A 151 26.00 -32.73 -29.35
N MET A 152 24.72 -32.59 -29.06
CA MET A 152 23.63 -33.21 -29.83
C MET A 152 23.60 -32.68 -31.27
N ARG A 153 23.88 -31.40 -31.49
CA ARG A 153 23.98 -30.83 -32.84
C ARG A 153 25.17 -31.38 -33.61
N ALA A 154 26.31 -31.54 -32.96
CA ALA A 154 27.50 -32.13 -33.57
C ALA A 154 27.26 -33.60 -33.95
N ALA A 155 26.64 -34.38 -33.06
CA ALA A 155 26.26 -35.76 -33.30
C ALA A 155 25.26 -35.89 -34.46
N LEU A 156 24.24 -35.02 -34.50
CA LEU A 156 23.27 -34.98 -35.60
C LEU A 156 23.96 -34.66 -36.94
N ALA A 157 24.84 -33.65 -36.97
CA ALA A 157 25.58 -33.29 -38.17
C ALA A 157 26.47 -34.45 -38.66
N ALA A 158 27.15 -35.15 -37.74
CA ALA A 158 27.93 -36.34 -38.08
C ALA A 158 27.05 -37.45 -38.68
N ALA A 159 25.93 -37.79 -38.03
CA ALA A 159 24.99 -38.79 -38.52
C ALA A 159 24.39 -38.42 -39.90
N GLU A 160 24.05 -37.14 -40.12
CA GLU A 160 23.60 -36.65 -41.42
C GLU A 160 24.68 -36.79 -42.50
N THR A 161 25.95 -36.54 -42.17
CA THR A 161 27.05 -36.74 -43.13
C THR A 161 27.28 -38.21 -43.46
N GLU A 162 27.23 -39.11 -42.48
CA GLU A 162 27.32 -40.55 -42.69
C GLU A 162 26.17 -41.07 -43.56
N LEU A 163 24.93 -40.67 -43.25
CA LEU A 163 23.75 -41.02 -44.05
C LEU A 163 23.91 -40.56 -45.50
N ARG A 164 24.40 -39.33 -45.71
CA ARG A 164 24.64 -38.79 -47.06
C ARG A 164 25.72 -39.55 -47.82
N LEU A 165 26.74 -40.04 -47.13
CA LEU A 165 27.80 -40.87 -47.73
C LEU A 165 27.29 -42.27 -48.07
N TRP A 166 26.47 -42.86 -47.21
CA TRP A 166 25.81 -44.15 -47.45
C TRP A 166 24.84 -44.08 -48.65
N GLN A 167 23.99 -43.05 -48.72
CA GLN A 167 23.09 -42.81 -49.86
C GLN A 167 23.82 -42.62 -51.19
N LYS A 168 25.04 -42.06 -51.15
CA LYS A 168 25.91 -41.90 -52.34
C LYS A 168 26.70 -43.16 -52.70
N GLY A 169 26.50 -44.28 -51.98
CA GLY A 169 27.21 -45.55 -52.20
C GLY A 169 28.69 -45.49 -51.87
N ARG A 170 29.14 -44.50 -51.08
CA ARG A 170 30.55 -44.32 -50.70
C ARG A 170 30.93 -45.00 -49.37
N LEU A 171 29.95 -45.53 -48.64
CA LEU A 171 30.12 -46.39 -47.47
C LEU A 171 29.41 -47.72 -47.75
N ARG A 172 30.11 -48.85 -47.62
CA ARG A 172 29.49 -50.19 -47.59
C ARG A 172 29.09 -50.51 -46.14
N PRO A 173 27.95 -51.18 -45.90
CA PRO A 173 27.68 -51.73 -44.58
C PRO A 173 28.84 -52.66 -44.18
N LEU A 174 29.28 -52.56 -42.93
CA LEU A 174 30.14 -53.59 -42.35
C LEU A 174 29.28 -54.85 -42.28
N ASP A 175 29.55 -55.82 -43.15
CA ASP A 175 28.95 -57.14 -43.09
C ASP A 175 29.27 -57.73 -41.70
N GLU A 176 28.23 -57.94 -40.89
CA GLU A 176 28.32 -58.69 -39.64
C GLU A 176 28.72 -60.14 -39.98
N SER A 177 29.91 -60.56 -39.57
CA SER A 177 30.39 -61.94 -39.57
C SER A 177 30.71 -62.37 -38.15
#